data_AF-T1I0X8-F1
#
_entry.id   AF-T1I0X8-F1
#
_cell.length_a   1.000
_cell.length_b   1.000
_cell.length_c   1.000
_cell.angle_alpha   90.00
_cell.angle_beta   90.00
_cell.angle_gamma   90.00
#
_symmetry.space_group_name_H-M   'P 1'
#
loop_
_entity.id
_entity.type
_entity.pdbx_description
1 polymer ?
#
loop_
_entity_poly.entity_id
_entity_poly.type
_entity_poly.pdbx_seq_one_letter_code
_entity_poly.pdbx_strand_id
1 'polypeptide(L)'
;MADLKQVKEELERVKVEHRQLREFSTSEPRALPRKDLSLQTLIRPWGGGEQEPVEYFLLGFSKVANNGGWTDAERLMVCRLKLIGAAANCISSYPELLQPNATFGDLEAILKNRFAGTVTPEEQLLALNEVEQQVGENVQEFADRCRRLGERTLKPGASKEESTWARGQIDRILVAAFIKGLRGEAGRQLRYVPPASFQEAVTRAARVEQAQAKPRNTRDVWAVQEESPECLAIQRTLGPCFK
;
A
#
# COMPACT_ATOMS: atom_id res chain seq x y z
N MET A 1 24.73 11.58 81.26
CA MET A 1 23.73 12.45 80.58
C MET A 1 24.28 13.13 79.32
N ALA A 2 25.60 13.40 79.23
CA ALA A 2 26.24 13.91 78.02
C ALA A 2 26.33 12.86 76.90
N ASP A 3 26.67 11.62 77.24
CA ASP A 3 26.85 10.54 76.25
C ASP A 3 25.55 10.16 75.54
N LEU A 4 24.41 10.26 76.23
CA LEU A 4 23.08 10.03 75.64
C LEU A 4 22.68 11.10 74.62
N LYS A 5 23.24 12.31 74.72
CA LYS A 5 23.01 13.37 73.71
C LYS A 5 23.86 13.13 72.48
N GLN A 6 25.13 12.76 72.68
CA GLN A 6 26.05 12.44 71.60
C GLN A 6 25.57 11.23 70.78
N VAL A 7 25.10 10.17 71.44
CA VAL A 7 24.55 8.99 70.74
C VAL A 7 23.29 9.34 69.93
N LYS A 8 22.46 10.29 70.39
CA LYS A 8 21.28 10.74 69.64
C LYS A 8 21.66 11.55 68.41
N GLU A 9 22.69 12.39 68.50
CA GLU A 9 23.19 13.17 67.37
C GLU A 9 23.80 12.27 66.28
N GLU A 10 24.59 11.26 66.68
CA GLU A 10 25.15 10.28 65.76
C GLU A 10 24.04 9.42 65.10
N LEU A 11 23.00 9.05 65.85
CA LEU A 11 21.86 8.31 65.30
C LEU A 11 21.10 9.11 64.24
N GLU A 12 20.89 10.40 64.47
CA GLU A 12 20.23 11.27 63.49
C GLU A 12 21.10 11.50 62.25
N ARG A 13 22.43 11.62 62.42
CA ARG A 13 23.38 11.69 61.29
C ARG A 13 23.30 10.43 60.43
N VAL A 14 23.39 9.25 61.04
CA VAL A 14 23.35 7.96 60.34
C VAL A 14 21.99 7.74 59.67
N LYS A 15 20.88 8.18 60.27
CA LYS A 15 19.54 8.12 59.64
C LYS A 15 19.45 9.00 58.39
N VAL A 16 20.06 10.18 58.40
CA VAL A 16 20.09 11.07 57.24
C VAL A 16 20.92 10.45 56.11
N GLU A 17 22.10 9.90 56.43
CA GLU A 17 22.93 9.20 55.45
C GLU A 17 22.23 7.95 54.88
N HIS A 18 21.56 7.15 55.73
CA HIS A 18 20.78 6.01 55.26
C HIS A 18 19.60 6.42 54.38
N ARG A 19 18.97 7.58 54.64
CA ARG A 19 17.91 8.13 53.80
C ARG A 19 18.47 8.56 52.44
N GLN A 20 19.61 9.25 52.42
CA GLN A 20 20.27 9.67 51.18
C GLN A 20 20.73 8.48 50.34
N LEU A 21 21.32 7.46 50.98
CA LEU A 21 21.73 6.22 50.31
C LEU A 21 20.52 5.42 49.81
N ARG A 22 19.41 5.41 50.56
CA ARG A 22 18.16 4.82 50.09
C ARG A 22 17.60 5.59 48.91
N GLU A 23 17.54 6.92 48.95
CA GLU A 23 17.06 7.74 47.82
C GLU A 23 17.91 7.54 46.56
N PHE A 24 19.23 7.43 46.71
CA PHE A 24 20.17 7.12 45.62
C PHE A 24 20.03 5.67 45.11
N SER A 25 19.63 4.73 45.97
CA SER A 25 19.38 3.33 45.59
C SER A 25 17.97 3.09 45.06
N THR A 26 16.98 3.91 45.44
CA THR A 26 15.58 3.84 44.99
C THR A 26 15.31 4.70 43.77
N SER A 27 16.27 5.52 43.32
CA SER A 27 16.35 5.83 41.91
C SER A 27 16.77 4.55 41.19
N GLU A 28 15.82 3.63 41.00
CA GLU A 28 15.84 2.77 39.82
C GLU A 28 16.27 3.66 38.66
N PRO A 29 17.29 3.29 37.85
CA PRO A 29 17.60 4.06 36.67
C PRO A 29 16.30 4.14 35.89
N ARG A 30 15.67 5.33 35.83
CA ARG A 30 14.43 5.60 35.09
C ARG A 30 14.55 4.79 33.83
N ALA A 31 13.79 3.69 33.74
CA ALA A 31 14.00 2.72 32.70
C ALA A 31 13.92 3.49 31.39
N LEU A 32 15.08 3.72 30.75
CA LEU A 32 15.12 4.39 29.47
C LEU A 32 14.15 3.59 28.61
N PRO A 33 13.20 4.24 27.91
CA PRO A 33 12.23 3.53 27.09
C PRO A 33 13.02 2.53 26.26
N ARG A 34 12.71 1.23 26.41
CA ARG A 34 13.51 0.15 25.84
C ARG A 34 13.67 0.43 24.36
N LYS A 35 14.86 0.85 23.95
CA LYS A 35 15.18 1.12 22.56
C LYS A 35 15.34 -0.21 21.88
N ASP A 36 14.38 -0.55 21.05
CA ASP A 36 14.41 -1.81 20.34
C ASP A 36 15.02 -1.59 18.95
N LEU A 37 16.34 -1.76 18.87
CA LEU A 37 17.07 -1.74 17.61
C LEU A 37 16.81 -3.01 16.78
N SER A 38 16.21 -4.06 17.35
CA SER A 38 15.89 -5.29 16.60
C SER A 38 14.85 -5.04 15.50
N LEU A 39 14.02 -4.00 15.66
CA LEU A 39 13.02 -3.57 14.69
C LEU A 39 13.63 -3.17 13.34
N GLN A 40 14.95 -2.94 13.27
CA GLN A 40 15.65 -2.74 12.00
C GLN A 40 15.47 -3.91 11.02
N THR A 41 15.18 -5.12 11.51
CA THR A 41 14.93 -6.29 10.65
C THR A 41 13.67 -6.13 9.79
N LEU A 42 12.70 -5.33 10.23
CA LEU A 42 11.48 -5.03 9.49
C LEU A 42 11.72 -4.08 8.30
N ILE A 43 12.84 -3.36 8.32
CA ILE A 43 13.22 -2.43 7.26
C ILE A 43 13.87 -3.22 6.13
N ARG A 44 13.20 -3.23 4.97
CA ARG A 44 13.74 -3.80 3.74
C ARG A 44 14.91 -2.94 3.24
N PRO A 45 16.01 -3.56 2.77
CA PRO A 45 17.08 -2.82 2.12
C PRO A 45 16.56 -2.11 0.87
N TRP A 46 17.01 -0.87 0.62
CA TRP A 46 16.54 -0.06 -0.51
C TRP A 46 17.71 0.42 -1.38
N GLY A 47 17.54 0.27 -2.70
CA GLY A 47 18.60 0.50 -3.68
C GLY A 47 18.49 1.74 -4.53
N GLY A 48 17.39 2.50 -4.43
CA GLY A 48 17.11 3.61 -5.34
C GLY A 48 16.50 3.19 -6.68
N GLY A 49 15.78 2.07 -6.72
CA GLY A 49 15.09 1.62 -7.94
C GLY A 49 13.80 2.41 -8.21
N GLU A 50 13.46 2.62 -9.47
CA GLU A 50 12.27 3.36 -9.91
C GLU A 50 10.94 2.72 -9.45
N GLN A 51 10.97 1.41 -9.15
CA GLN A 51 9.81 0.66 -8.66
C GLN A 51 9.41 1.04 -7.22
N GLU A 52 10.38 1.44 -6.39
CA GLU A 52 10.15 1.80 -4.98
C GLU A 52 10.59 3.25 -4.74
N PRO A 53 9.63 4.21 -4.73
CA PRO A 53 9.94 5.61 -4.48
C PRO A 53 10.60 5.80 -3.12
N VAL A 54 11.50 6.78 -3.05
CA VAL A 54 12.23 7.13 -1.82
C VAL A 54 11.27 7.48 -0.68
N GLU A 55 10.10 8.05 -0.99
CA GLU A 55 9.08 8.44 -0.01
C GLU A 55 8.51 7.25 0.74
N TYR A 56 8.25 6.12 0.06
CA TYR A 56 7.71 4.93 0.72
C TYR A 56 8.75 4.30 1.65
N PHE A 57 10.01 4.27 1.22
CA PHE A 57 11.12 3.80 2.06
C PHE A 57 11.26 4.68 3.31
N LEU A 58 11.35 6.00 3.14
CA LEU A 58 11.50 6.96 4.24
C LEU A 58 10.30 6.95 5.21
N LEU A 59 9.08 6.80 4.69
CA LEU A 59 7.88 6.67 5.50
C LEU A 59 7.89 5.38 6.32
N GLY A 60 8.24 4.25 5.70
CA GLY A 60 8.38 2.95 6.38
C GLY A 60 9.47 3.01 7.45
N PHE A 61 10.63 3.57 7.11
CA PHE A 61 11.75 3.79 8.02
C PHE A 61 11.34 4.63 9.22
N SER A 62 10.70 5.78 8.99
CA SER A 62 10.27 6.71 10.04
C SER A 62 9.25 6.06 10.98
N LYS A 63 8.31 5.26 10.45
CA LYS A 63 7.36 4.50 11.28
C LYS A 63 8.07 3.51 12.20
N VAL A 64 9.04 2.75 11.68
CA VAL A 64 9.81 1.79 12.48
C VAL A 64 10.67 2.52 13.51
N ALA A 65 11.37 3.58 13.11
CA ALA A 65 12.22 4.37 13.99
C ALA A 65 11.45 5.05 15.12
N ASN A 66 10.24 5.56 14.83
CA ASN A 66 9.37 6.15 15.83
C ASN A 66 8.83 5.09 16.81
N ASN A 67 8.43 3.92 16.30
CA ASN A 67 7.99 2.81 17.15
C ASN A 67 9.12 2.25 18.03
N GLY A 68 10.36 2.26 17.54
CA GLY A 68 11.54 1.82 18.26
C GLY A 68 12.17 2.87 19.20
N GLY A 69 11.67 4.11 19.18
CA GLY A 69 12.21 5.20 20.00
C GLY A 69 13.65 5.58 19.64
N TRP A 70 14.04 5.45 18.36
CA TRP A 70 15.43 5.62 17.94
C TRP A 70 15.86 7.09 17.95
N THR A 71 17.07 7.33 18.42
CA THR A 71 17.75 8.64 18.36
C THR A 71 18.21 8.97 16.94
N ASP A 72 18.53 10.23 16.69
CA ASP A 72 18.95 10.67 15.35
C ASP A 72 20.22 9.96 14.85
N ALA A 73 21.18 9.73 15.76
CA ALA A 73 22.38 8.97 15.46
C ALA A 73 22.08 7.50 15.11
N GLU A 74 21.15 6.86 15.84
CA GLU A 74 20.71 5.49 15.56
C GLU A 74 19.98 5.43 14.20
N ARG A 75 19.12 6.42 13.91
CA ARG A 75 18.43 6.53 12.62
C ARG A 75 19.41 6.64 11.46
N LEU A 76 20.40 7.51 11.59
CA LEU A 76 21.46 7.64 10.58
C LEU A 76 22.22 6.34 10.36
N MET A 77 22.64 5.69 11.44
CA MET A 77 23.40 4.44 11.36
C MET A 77 22.58 3.34 10.67
N VAL A 78 21.34 3.11 11.13
CA VAL A 78 20.48 2.07 10.56
C VAL A 78 20.11 2.40 9.13
N CYS A 79 19.82 3.66 8.81
CA CYS A 79 19.50 4.07 7.44
C CYS A 79 20.67 3.74 6.50
N ARG A 80 21.90 4.14 6.84
CA ARG A 80 23.09 3.82 6.03
C ARG A 80 23.26 2.33 5.77
N LEU A 81 23.07 1.49 6.80
CA LEU A 81 23.18 0.04 6.67
C LEU A 81 22.08 -0.58 5.79
N LYS A 82 20.93 0.08 5.69
CA LYS A 82 19.79 -0.39 4.89
C LYS A 82 19.83 0.09 3.44
N LEU A 83 20.68 1.05 3.12
CA LEU A 83 20.86 1.50 1.75
C LEU A 83 21.80 0.55 1.04
N ILE A 84 21.43 0.17 -0.18
CA ILE A 84 22.21 -0.69 -1.06
C ILE A 84 22.39 -0.03 -2.43
N GLY A 85 23.30 -0.56 -3.26
CA GLY A 85 23.43 -0.15 -4.66
C GLY A 85 23.65 1.36 -4.87
N ALA A 86 22.85 1.96 -5.74
CA ALA A 86 22.98 3.37 -6.14
C ALA A 86 22.75 4.34 -4.97
N ALA A 87 21.84 4.01 -4.05
CA ALA A 87 21.56 4.84 -2.88
C ALA A 87 22.73 4.84 -1.89
N ALA A 88 23.37 3.69 -1.65
CA ALA A 88 24.58 3.60 -0.83
C ALA A 88 25.74 4.39 -1.44
N ASN A 89 25.96 4.25 -2.75
CA ASN A 89 26.98 4.99 -3.49
C ASN A 89 26.75 6.50 -3.41
N CYS A 90 25.49 6.94 -3.46
CA CYS A 90 25.16 8.36 -3.26
C CYS A 90 25.69 8.87 -1.93
N ILE A 91 25.37 8.19 -0.83
CA ILE A 91 25.78 8.66 0.50
C ILE A 91 27.30 8.64 0.65
N SER A 92 27.97 7.63 0.10
CA SER A 92 29.45 7.56 0.13
C SER A 92 30.13 8.75 -0.56
N SER A 93 29.43 9.43 -1.49
CA SER A 93 29.95 10.63 -2.16
C SER A 93 29.86 11.89 -1.31
N TYR A 94 29.13 11.88 -0.19
CA TYR A 94 28.97 13.03 0.71
C TYR A 94 29.66 12.75 2.05
N PRO A 95 30.95 13.14 2.22
CA PRO A 95 31.70 12.85 3.45
C PRO A 95 31.17 13.60 4.68
N GLU A 96 30.46 14.71 4.48
CA GLU A 96 29.78 15.47 5.53
C GLU A 96 28.73 14.63 6.25
N LEU A 97 28.02 13.77 5.50
CA LEU A 97 27.07 12.84 6.09
C LEU A 97 27.75 11.71 6.84
N LEU A 98 29.03 11.41 6.61
CA LEU A 98 29.72 10.32 7.30
C LEU A 98 30.20 10.74 8.70
N GLN A 99 30.23 12.04 8.98
CA GLN A 99 30.66 12.59 10.26
C GLN A 99 29.61 12.38 11.38
N PRO A 100 30.04 12.37 12.65
CA PRO A 100 29.14 12.14 13.79
C PRO A 100 28.19 13.32 14.09
N ASN A 101 28.42 14.49 13.50
CA ASN A 101 27.58 15.68 13.61
C ASN A 101 26.49 15.76 12.53
N ALA A 102 26.46 14.84 11.57
CA ALA A 102 25.41 14.79 10.56
C ALA A 102 24.07 14.53 11.23
N THR A 103 22.99 15.11 10.69
CA THR A 103 21.63 14.84 11.13
C THR A 103 20.89 13.94 10.14
N PHE A 104 19.90 13.19 10.63
CA PHE A 104 19.06 12.37 9.75
C PHE A 104 18.32 13.22 8.71
N GLY A 105 17.98 14.46 9.05
CA GLY A 105 17.34 15.40 8.13
C GLY A 105 18.19 15.72 6.89
N ASP A 106 19.51 15.87 7.06
CA ASP A 106 20.42 16.13 5.94
C ASP A 106 20.48 14.93 4.98
N LEU A 107 20.51 13.72 5.54
CA LEU A 107 20.49 12.47 4.77
C LEU A 107 19.17 12.35 4.01
N GLU A 108 18.04 12.62 4.67
CA GLU A 108 16.72 12.57 4.06
C GLU A 108 16.60 13.56 2.89
N ALA A 109 17.11 14.78 3.07
CA ALA A 109 17.11 15.81 2.03
C ALA A 109 17.94 15.40 0.80
N ILE A 110 19.12 14.81 1.01
CA ILE A 110 19.98 14.34 -0.09
C ILE A 110 19.32 13.17 -0.85
N LEU A 111 18.74 12.21 -0.12
CA LEU A 111 18.02 11.10 -0.74
C LEU A 111 16.82 11.58 -1.55
N LYS A 112 16.03 12.51 -1.01
CA LYS A 112 14.93 13.14 -1.76
C LYS A 112 15.45 13.92 -2.96
N ASN A 113 16.48 14.73 -2.83
CA ASN A 113 16.96 15.52 -3.98
C ASN A 113 17.46 14.65 -5.14
N ARG A 114 18.08 13.51 -4.85
CA ARG A 114 18.59 12.60 -5.89
C ARG A 114 17.54 11.63 -6.43
N PHE A 115 16.66 11.12 -5.56
CA PHE A 115 15.74 10.02 -5.86
C PHE A 115 14.27 10.39 -5.77
N ALA A 116 13.91 11.62 -5.37
CA ALA A 116 12.58 12.12 -5.64
C ALA A 116 12.47 12.15 -7.16
N GLY A 117 11.73 11.18 -7.69
CA GLY A 117 11.39 11.18 -9.10
C GLY A 117 10.80 12.55 -9.39
N THR A 118 11.39 13.25 -10.37
CA THR A 118 10.91 14.55 -10.86
C THR A 118 9.59 14.40 -11.62
N VAL A 119 8.74 13.45 -11.22
CA VAL A 119 7.50 13.19 -11.91
C VAL A 119 6.52 14.25 -11.45
N THR A 120 6.30 15.22 -12.33
CA THR A 120 5.33 16.28 -12.09
C THR A 120 3.93 15.66 -11.92
N PRO A 121 3.03 16.28 -11.14
CA PRO A 121 1.66 15.77 -11.03
C PRO A 121 0.96 15.71 -12.40
N GLU A 122 1.38 16.56 -13.34
CA GLU A 122 0.91 16.57 -14.72
C GLU A 122 1.34 15.31 -15.49
N GLU A 123 2.60 14.91 -15.38
CA GLU A 123 3.10 13.65 -15.96
C GLU A 123 2.38 12.43 -15.37
N GLN A 124 2.06 12.46 -14.08
CA GLN A 124 1.30 11.37 -13.45
C GLN A 124 -0.15 11.31 -13.93
N LEU A 125 -0.78 12.46 -14.19
CA LEU A 125 -2.10 12.52 -14.83
C LEU A 125 -2.05 11.99 -16.26
N LEU A 126 -1.01 12.30 -17.01
CA LEU A 126 -0.81 11.75 -18.36
C LEU A 126 -0.62 10.23 -18.30
N ALA A 127 0.23 9.74 -17.41
CA ALA A 127 0.44 8.30 -17.18
C ALA A 127 -0.85 7.59 -16.76
N LEU A 128 -1.69 8.22 -15.94
CA LEU A 128 -3.01 7.70 -15.57
C LEU A 128 -3.95 7.64 -16.78
N ASN A 129 -3.92 8.63 -17.67
CA ASN A 129 -4.76 8.66 -18.88
C ASN A 129 -4.33 7.65 -19.96
N GLU A 130 -3.05 7.29 -19.97
CA GLU A 130 -2.46 6.33 -20.92
C GLU A 130 -2.43 4.89 -20.38
N VAL A 131 -2.91 4.69 -19.14
CA VAL A 131 -2.88 3.37 -18.51
C VAL A 131 -3.84 2.41 -19.21
N GLU A 132 -3.30 1.29 -19.70
CA GLU A 132 -4.08 0.19 -20.27
C GLU A 132 -3.85 -1.09 -19.50
N GLN A 133 -4.87 -1.96 -19.46
CA GLN A 133 -4.76 -3.30 -18.90
C GLN A 133 -3.76 -4.14 -19.71
N GLN A 134 -2.78 -4.76 -19.05
CA GLN A 134 -1.78 -5.61 -19.70
C GLN A 134 -2.38 -6.94 -20.15
N VAL A 135 -1.72 -7.63 -21.08
CA VAL A 135 -2.18 -8.95 -21.54
C VAL A 135 -2.00 -9.96 -20.40
N GLY A 136 -3.10 -10.56 -19.94
CA GLY A 136 -3.10 -11.51 -18.82
C GLY A 136 -3.19 -10.89 -17.43
N GLU A 137 -3.26 -9.55 -17.32
CA GLU A 137 -3.49 -8.85 -16.04
C GLU A 137 -4.98 -8.94 -15.66
N ASN A 138 -5.26 -9.32 -14.41
CA ASN A 138 -6.63 -9.38 -13.90
C ASN A 138 -7.21 -7.97 -13.75
N VAL A 139 -8.52 -7.81 -13.95
CA VAL A 139 -9.27 -6.57 -13.66
C VAL A 139 -8.92 -5.97 -12.28
N GLN A 140 -8.77 -6.79 -11.25
CA GLN A 140 -8.43 -6.33 -9.89
C GLN A 140 -7.00 -5.79 -9.80
N GLU A 141 -6.03 -6.49 -10.41
CA GLU A 141 -4.63 -6.06 -10.45
C GLU A 141 -4.50 -4.74 -11.22
N PHE A 142 -5.23 -4.61 -12.33
CA PHE A 142 -5.32 -3.37 -13.09
C PHE A 142 -5.93 -2.24 -12.26
N ALA A 143 -7.00 -2.51 -11.51
CA ALA A 143 -7.64 -1.53 -10.63
C ALA A 143 -6.67 -1.02 -9.54
N ASP A 144 -5.90 -1.91 -8.92
CA ASP A 144 -4.91 -1.54 -7.91
C ASP A 144 -3.75 -0.73 -8.51
N ARG A 145 -3.38 -0.98 -9.76
CA ARG A 145 -2.41 -0.16 -10.49
C ARG A 145 -2.94 1.24 -10.79
N CYS A 146 -4.18 1.35 -11.25
CA CYS A 146 -4.85 2.65 -11.44
C CYS A 146 -4.92 3.43 -10.12
N ARG A 147 -5.31 2.79 -9.01
CA ARG A 147 -5.40 3.44 -7.69
C ARG A 147 -4.05 4.00 -7.25
N ARG A 148 -2.97 3.21 -7.38
CA ARG A 148 -1.61 3.65 -7.05
C ARG A 148 -1.18 4.86 -7.86
N LEU A 149 -1.54 4.94 -9.15
CA LEU A 149 -1.22 6.10 -9.99
C LEU A 149 -2.02 7.34 -9.55
N GLY A 150 -3.32 7.19 -9.29
CA GLY A 150 -4.17 8.30 -8.83
C GLY A 150 -3.75 8.86 -7.47
N GLU A 151 -3.34 8.00 -6.54
CA GLU A 151 -2.83 8.44 -5.22
C GLU A 151 -1.56 9.26 -5.33
N ARG A 152 -0.66 8.93 -6.26
CA ARG A 152 0.59 9.68 -6.47
C ARG A 152 0.31 11.10 -6.97
N THR A 153 -0.75 11.29 -7.75
CA THR A 153 -1.12 12.58 -8.33
C THR A 153 -1.55 13.60 -7.25
N LEU A 154 -2.02 13.12 -6.10
CA LEU A 154 -2.43 13.98 -5.01
C LEU A 154 -1.21 14.58 -4.30
N LYS A 155 -1.15 15.92 -4.25
CA LYS A 155 -0.12 16.63 -3.49
C LYS A 155 -0.30 16.37 -1.98
N PRO A 156 0.73 15.89 -1.26
CA PRO A 156 0.68 15.81 0.19
C PRO A 156 0.67 17.22 0.80
N GLY A 157 -0.29 17.54 1.68
CA GLY A 157 -0.27 18.77 2.49
C GLY A 157 -1.31 19.86 2.17
N ALA A 158 -2.30 19.59 1.30
CA ALA A 158 -3.41 20.53 1.08
C ALA A 158 -4.35 20.63 2.31
N SER A 159 -5.10 21.74 2.41
CA SER A 159 -6.16 21.91 3.42
C SER A 159 -7.15 20.74 3.37
N LYS A 160 -7.82 20.41 4.49
CA LYS A 160 -8.78 19.28 4.53
C LYS A 160 -9.85 19.39 3.45
N GLU A 161 -10.37 20.59 3.21
CA GLU A 161 -11.41 20.84 2.21
C GLU A 161 -10.86 20.70 0.77
N GLU A 162 -9.72 21.31 0.49
CA GLU A 162 -9.03 21.17 -0.80
C GLU A 162 -8.65 19.72 -1.09
N SER A 163 -8.24 18.98 -0.06
CA SER A 163 -7.93 17.55 -0.16
C SER A 163 -9.16 16.72 -0.50
N THR A 164 -10.33 17.02 0.09
CA THR A 164 -11.57 16.31 -0.24
C THR A 164 -12.03 16.59 -1.67
N TRP A 165 -11.97 17.85 -2.11
CA TRP A 165 -12.32 18.21 -3.48
C TRP A 165 -11.36 17.59 -4.50
N ALA A 166 -10.05 17.65 -4.24
CA ALA A 166 -9.03 17.06 -5.10
C ALA A 166 -9.19 15.54 -5.21
N ARG A 167 -9.48 14.84 -4.10
CA ARG A 167 -9.79 13.40 -4.11
C ARG A 167 -11.01 13.09 -4.98
N GLY A 168 -12.08 13.87 -4.84
CA GLY A 168 -13.28 13.69 -5.66
C GLY A 168 -13.03 13.88 -7.16
N GLN A 169 -12.14 14.80 -7.54
CA GLN A 169 -11.72 14.97 -8.94
C GLN A 169 -10.87 13.80 -9.43
N ILE A 170 -9.89 13.37 -8.64
CA ILE A 170 -9.06 12.21 -8.97
C ILE A 170 -9.91 10.96 -9.12
N ASP A 171 -10.90 10.74 -8.25
CA ASP A 171 -11.82 9.59 -8.37
C ASP A 171 -12.58 9.57 -9.70
N ARG A 172 -13.02 10.73 -10.20
CA ARG A 172 -13.68 10.84 -11.51
C ARG A 172 -12.73 10.52 -12.66
N ILE A 173 -11.51 11.06 -12.60
CA ILE A 173 -10.46 10.80 -13.59
C ILE A 173 -10.08 9.32 -13.58
N LEU A 174 -9.96 8.73 -12.39
CA LEU A 174 -9.65 7.32 -12.16
C LEU A 174 -10.71 6.39 -12.79
N VAL A 175 -12.00 6.71 -12.60
CA VAL A 175 -13.10 5.99 -13.25
C VAL A 175 -13.00 6.07 -14.78
N ALA A 176 -12.79 7.27 -15.32
CA ALA A 176 -12.67 7.47 -16.77
C ALA A 176 -11.47 6.71 -17.36
N ALA A 177 -10.30 6.82 -16.71
CA ALA A 177 -9.08 6.12 -17.09
C ALA A 177 -9.26 4.60 -17.04
N PHE A 178 -9.89 4.08 -15.99
CA PHE A 178 -10.16 2.65 -15.83
C PHE A 178 -11.09 2.11 -16.95
N ILE A 179 -12.18 2.81 -17.26
CA ILE A 179 -13.09 2.41 -18.34
C ILE A 179 -12.43 2.49 -19.72
N LYS A 180 -11.56 3.49 -19.91
CA LYS A 180 -10.77 3.65 -21.14
C LYS A 180 -9.78 2.51 -21.31
N GLY A 181 -9.02 2.19 -20.27
CA GLY A 181 -7.91 1.23 -20.28
C GLY A 181 -8.30 -0.24 -20.15
N LEU A 182 -9.53 -0.55 -19.72
CA LEU A 182 -10.04 -1.93 -19.64
C LEU A 182 -10.16 -2.58 -21.02
N ARG A 183 -9.68 -3.82 -21.13
CA ARG A 183 -9.74 -4.61 -22.37
C ARG A 183 -10.99 -5.49 -22.43
N GLY A 184 -11.35 -5.89 -23.64
CA GLY A 184 -12.39 -6.89 -23.87
C GLY A 184 -13.83 -6.38 -23.69
N GLU A 185 -14.69 -7.25 -23.18
CA GLU A 185 -16.13 -6.98 -23.04
C GLU A 185 -16.44 -6.22 -21.75
N ALA A 186 -15.65 -6.41 -20.69
CA ALA A 186 -15.78 -5.65 -19.44
C ALA A 186 -15.72 -4.14 -19.72
N GLY A 187 -14.70 -3.68 -20.46
CA GLY A 187 -14.56 -2.28 -20.85
C GLY A 187 -15.74 -1.79 -21.72
N ARG A 188 -16.23 -2.62 -22.65
CA ARG A 188 -17.40 -2.25 -23.49
C ARG A 188 -18.67 -2.07 -22.66
N GLN A 189 -18.98 -2.99 -21.75
CA GLN A 189 -20.19 -2.90 -20.92
C GLN A 189 -20.17 -1.65 -20.02
N LEU A 190 -19.02 -1.30 -19.47
CA LEU A 190 -18.85 -0.11 -18.64
C LEU A 190 -18.95 1.20 -19.43
N ARG A 191 -18.65 1.19 -20.73
CA ARG A 191 -18.87 2.36 -21.61
C ARG A 191 -20.34 2.58 -21.93
N TYR A 192 -21.14 1.51 -22.03
CA TYR A 192 -22.58 1.62 -22.23
C TYR A 192 -23.31 2.11 -20.98
N VAL A 193 -22.92 1.61 -19.81
CA VAL A 193 -23.51 1.99 -18.52
C VAL A 193 -22.41 2.50 -17.60
N PRO A 194 -22.12 3.82 -17.63
CA PRO A 194 -21.05 4.38 -16.81
C PRO A 194 -21.38 4.22 -15.32
N PRO A 195 -20.45 3.70 -14.50
CA PRO A 195 -20.59 3.57 -13.06
C PRO A 195 -20.44 4.92 -12.36
N ALA A 196 -21.06 5.08 -11.19
CA ALA A 196 -20.98 6.31 -10.40
C ALA A 196 -19.73 6.36 -9.51
N SER A 197 -19.19 5.21 -9.15
CA SER A 197 -18.01 5.07 -8.27
C SER A 197 -16.98 4.11 -8.86
N PHE A 198 -15.72 4.32 -8.51
CA PHE A 198 -14.64 3.41 -8.88
C PHE A 198 -14.86 1.99 -8.37
N GLN A 199 -15.32 1.83 -7.12
CA GLN A 199 -15.57 0.51 -6.54
C GLN A 199 -16.68 -0.25 -7.28
N GLU A 200 -17.69 0.48 -7.72
CA GLU A 200 -18.76 -0.07 -8.55
C GLU A 200 -18.23 -0.50 -9.93
N ALA A 201 -17.36 0.30 -10.54
CA ALA A 201 -16.71 -0.02 -11.81
C ALA A 201 -15.93 -1.33 -11.73
N VAL A 202 -15.10 -1.47 -10.68
CA VAL A 202 -14.27 -2.67 -10.44
C VAL A 202 -15.14 -3.90 -10.20
N THR A 203 -16.19 -3.77 -9.38
CA THR A 203 -17.10 -4.89 -9.08
C THR A 203 -17.84 -5.37 -10.33
N ARG A 204 -18.32 -4.44 -11.16
CA ARG A 204 -18.97 -4.77 -12.44
C ARG A 204 -18.00 -5.42 -13.42
N ALA A 205 -16.81 -4.84 -13.60
CA ALA A 205 -15.76 -5.39 -14.46
C ALA A 205 -15.38 -6.82 -14.07
N ALA A 206 -15.17 -7.06 -12.76
CA ALA A 206 -14.80 -8.39 -12.25
C ALA A 206 -15.89 -9.44 -12.48
N ARG A 207 -17.17 -9.07 -12.39
CA ARG A 207 -18.29 -9.97 -12.71
C ARG A 207 -18.30 -10.37 -14.18
N VAL A 208 -18.00 -9.43 -15.08
CA VAL A 208 -17.92 -9.71 -16.52
C VAL A 208 -16.75 -10.62 -16.83
N GLU A 209 -15.58 -10.35 -16.25
CA GLU A 209 -14.40 -11.21 -16.40
C GLU A 209 -14.66 -12.63 -15.90
N GLN A 210 -15.31 -12.79 -14.74
CA GLN A 210 -15.73 -14.10 -14.22
C GLN A 210 -16.74 -14.80 -15.14
N ALA A 211 -17.69 -14.05 -15.73
CA ALA A 211 -18.66 -14.62 -16.67
C ALA A 211 -17.99 -15.10 -17.97
N GLN A 212 -16.93 -14.43 -18.41
CA GLN A 212 -16.13 -14.84 -19.57
C GLN A 212 -15.16 -15.99 -19.27
N ALA A 213 -14.63 -16.04 -18.04
CA ALA A 213 -13.73 -17.11 -17.59
C ALA A 213 -14.46 -18.44 -17.37
N LYS A 214 -15.77 -18.41 -17.03
CA LYS A 214 -16.58 -19.61 -17.06
C LYS A 214 -16.63 -20.12 -18.50
N PRO A 215 -16.17 -21.36 -18.79
CA PRO A 215 -16.34 -21.91 -20.12
C PRO A 215 -17.81 -21.81 -20.46
N ARG A 216 -18.12 -21.27 -21.65
CA ARG A 216 -19.45 -21.44 -22.24
C ARG A 216 -19.70 -22.94 -22.23
N ASN A 217 -20.51 -23.38 -21.29
CA ASN A 217 -20.88 -24.78 -21.16
C ASN A 217 -21.57 -25.10 -22.48
N THR A 218 -20.85 -25.76 -23.39
CA THR A 218 -21.40 -26.39 -24.58
C THR A 218 -22.22 -27.59 -24.09
N ARG A 219 -23.31 -27.30 -23.37
CA ARG A 219 -24.38 -28.23 -23.14
C ARG A 219 -25.34 -28.02 -24.29
N ASP A 220 -25.17 -28.90 -25.27
CA ASP A 220 -26.24 -29.59 -25.97
C ASP A 220 -27.52 -28.77 -26.09
N VAL A 221 -27.64 -28.10 -27.24
CA VAL A 221 -28.94 -27.84 -27.83
C VAL A 221 -29.54 -29.23 -28.07
N TRP A 222 -30.34 -29.72 -27.13
CA TRP A 222 -31.18 -30.88 -27.35
C TRP A 222 -32.14 -30.51 -28.47
N ALA A 223 -31.82 -30.92 -29.69
CA ALA A 223 -32.82 -31.05 -30.72
C ALA A 223 -33.89 -31.97 -30.15
N VAL A 224 -35.11 -31.46 -30.02
CA VAL A 224 -36.28 -32.31 -29.81
C VAL A 224 -36.35 -33.19 -31.04
N GLN A 225 -35.86 -34.43 -30.92
CA GLN A 225 -36.26 -35.48 -31.86
C GLN A 225 -37.73 -35.72 -31.57
N GLU A 226 -38.60 -35.16 -32.42
CA GLU A 226 -39.95 -35.70 -32.54
C GLU A 226 -39.78 -37.13 -33.05
N GLU A 227 -39.78 -38.08 -32.10
CA GLU A 227 -40.01 -39.48 -32.40
C GLU A 227 -41.36 -39.57 -33.11
N SER A 228 -41.30 -39.91 -34.40
CA SER A 228 -42.42 -40.28 -35.24
C SER A 228 -43.33 -41.27 -34.51
N PRO A 229 -44.60 -40.92 -34.19
CA PRO A 229 -45.54 -41.93 -33.77
C PRO A 229 -45.97 -42.73 -35.00
N GLU A 230 -45.52 -43.97 -35.01
CA GLU A 230 -46.35 -45.13 -35.32
C GLU A 230 -47.21 -45.05 -36.59
N CYS A 231 -46.75 -45.82 -37.57
CA CYS A 231 -47.56 -46.59 -38.47
C CYS A 231 -48.83 -47.16 -37.79
N LEU A 232 -49.95 -46.45 -37.88
CA LEU A 232 -51.29 -47.02 -37.73
C LEU A 232 -52.20 -46.50 -38.85
N ALA A 233 -52.31 -47.34 -39.88
CA ALA A 233 -53.52 -47.63 -40.62
C ALA A 233 -54.37 -46.43 -41.12
N ILE A 234 -53.97 -45.85 -42.27
CA ILE A 234 -54.96 -45.27 -43.18
C ILE A 234 -55.48 -46.42 -44.08
N GLN A 235 -56.53 -47.10 -43.62
CA GLN A 235 -57.37 -47.92 -44.49
C GLN A 235 -58.05 -46.98 -45.51
N ARG A 236 -57.43 -46.79 -46.67
CA ARG A 236 -58.14 -46.31 -47.86
C ARG A 236 -58.99 -47.47 -48.36
N THR A 237 -60.23 -47.52 -47.90
CA THR A 237 -61.29 -48.31 -48.53
C THR A 237 -61.54 -47.72 -49.93
N LEU A 238 -61.06 -48.44 -50.93
CA LEU A 238 -61.50 -48.32 -52.32
C LEU A 238 -62.97 -48.75 -52.37
N GLY A 239 -63.87 -47.80 -52.58
CA GLY A 239 -65.29 -48.03 -52.92
C GLY A 239 -65.51 -47.97 -54.43
N PRO A 240 -66.46 -48.73 -54.98
CA PRO A 240 -66.37 -49.31 -56.31
C PRO A 240 -66.89 -48.43 -57.45
N CYS A 241 -66.41 -48.77 -58.64
CA CYS A 241 -66.87 -48.36 -59.97
C CYS A 241 -68.39 -48.20 -60.07
N PHE A 242 -68.84 -47.06 -60.59
CA PHE A 242 -70.16 -46.93 -61.22
C PHE A 242 -70.00 -46.95 -62.75
N LYS A 243 -70.92 -47.69 -63.37
CA LYS A 243 -71.08 -47.95 -64.80
C LYS A 243 -71.55 -46.71 -65.56
#